data_AF-A0A9D4DKZ8-F1
#
_entry.id   AF-A0A9D4DKZ8-F1
#
_cell.length_a   1.000
_cell.length_b   1.000
_cell.length_c   1.000
_cell.angle_alpha   90.00
_cell.angle_beta   90.00
_cell.angle_gamma   90.00
#
_symmetry.space_group_name_H-M   'P 1'
#
loop_
_entity.id
_entity.type
_entity.pdbx_description
1 polymer ?
#
loop_
_entity_poly.entity_id
_entity_poly.type
_entity_poly.pdbx_seq_one_letter_code
_entity_poly.pdbx_strand_id
1 'polypeptide(L)' 'MTALGQVLVCGTISNTVLQLDGEGKKKLATLVTRSDKINLPVSVSYNRNTASIIVGQTMSTNILVIKVK' A
#
# COMPACT_ATOMS: atom_id res chain seq x y z
N MET A 1 12.82 -21.32 5.65
CA MET A 1 12.98 -19.97 5.07
C MET A 1 12.21 -19.00 5.93
N THR A 2 12.89 -18.19 6.74
CA THR A 2 12.23 -17.09 7.46
C THR A 2 11.82 -16.07 6.41
N ALA A 3 10.52 -15.92 6.16
CA ALA A 3 10.04 -14.81 5.35
C ALA A 3 10.33 -13.53 6.15
N LEU A 4 11.40 -12.82 5.78
CA LEU A 4 11.60 -11.45 6.24
C LEU A 4 10.30 -10.71 5.91
N GLY A 5 9.67 -10.13 6.94
CA GLY A 5 8.42 -9.39 6.78
C GLY A 5 8.57 -8.31 5.72
N GLN A 6 7.45 -7.80 5.21
CA GLN A 6 7.43 -6.67 4.31
C GLN A 6 6.57 -5.59 4.94
N VAL A 7 6.98 -4.32 4.78
CA VAL A 7 6.25 -3.19 5.32
C VAL A 7 5.51 -2.48 4.20
N LEU A 8 4.24 -2.16 4.44
CA LEU A 8 3.44 -1.31 3.55
C LEU A 8 3.37 0.10 4.12
N VAL A 9 3.61 1.11 3.28
CA VAL A 9 3.60 2.52 3.70
C VAL A 9 2.75 3.34 2.74
N CYS A 10 1.89 4.18 3.31
CA CYS A 10 1.18 5.22 2.58
C CYS A 10 2.08 6.46 2.44
N GLY A 11 2.42 6.80 1.21
CA GLY A 11 2.96 8.12 0.89
C GLY A 11 1.82 9.09 0.67
N THR A 12 1.32 9.73 1.73
CA THR A 12 0.17 10.64 1.67
C THR A 12 0.39 11.77 0.66
N ILE A 13 1.52 12.46 0.75
CA ILE A 13 1.85 13.58 -0.16
C ILE A 13 2.17 13.09 -1.57
N SER A 14 2.91 11.98 -1.69
CA SER A 14 3.27 11.40 -2.99
C SER A 14 2.11 10.67 -3.67
N ASN A 15 0.98 10.46 -2.99
CA ASN A 15 -0.16 9.69 -3.47
C ASN A 15 0.27 8.29 -3.97
N THR A 16 1.04 7.59 -3.13
CA THR A 16 1.53 6.25 -3.43
C THR A 16 1.32 5.30 -2.26
N VAL A 17 1.28 4.00 -2.56
CA VAL A 17 1.48 2.94 -1.57
C VAL A 17 2.73 2.18 -1.97
N LEU A 18 3.66 2.06 -1.03
CA LEU A 18 4.97 1.44 -1.26
C LEU A 18 5.07 0.13 -0.49
N GLN A 19 5.81 -0.81 -1.08
CA GLN A 19 6.30 -2.00 -0.41
C GLN A 19 7.77 -1.77 -0.07
N LEU A 20 8.11 -1.97 1.20
CA LEU A 20 9.49 -1.92 1.69
C LEU A 20 9.91 -3.30 2.19
N ASP A 21 11.22 -3.48 2.36
CA ASP A 21 11.75 -4.60 3.13
C ASP A 21 11.24 -4.57 4.58
N GLY A 22 11.47 -5.66 5.31
CA GLY A 22 11.00 -5.80 6.70
C GLY A 22 11.62 -4.82 7.68
N GLU A 23 12.72 -4.17 7.30
CA GLU A 23 13.39 -3.14 8.08
C GLU A 23 12.92 -1.72 7.70
N GLY A 24 12.07 -1.59 6.67
CA GLY A 24 11.64 -0.30 6.12
C GLY A 24 12.76 0.51 5.45
N LYS A 25 13.91 -0.11 5.14
CA LYS A 25 15.10 0.61 4.62
C LYS A 25 15.12 0.69 3.10
N LYS A 26 14.77 -0.39 2.42
CA LYS A 26 14.77 -0.45 0.95
C LYS A 26 13.35 -0.49 0.40
N LYS A 27 13.09 0.35 -0.60
CA LYS A 27 11.91 0.23 -1.45
C LYS A 27 12.02 -1.02 -2.33
N LEU A 28 11.02 -1.89 -2.23
CA LEU A 28 10.89 -3.08 -3.06
C LEU A 28 9.99 -2.81 -4.27
N ALA A 29 8.85 -2.14 -4.07
CA ALA A 29 7.90 -1.86 -5.14
C ALA A 29 7.06 -0.59 -4.89
N THR A 30 6.55 -0.01 -5.97
CA THR A 30 5.40 0.91 -5.92
C THR A 30 4.15 0.10 -6.26
N LEU A 31 3.22 -0.03 -5.31
CA LEU A 31 2.02 -0.87 -5.48
C LEU A 31 0.82 -0.09 -6.00
N VAL A 32 0.74 1.19 -5.62
CA VAL A 32 -0.31 2.11 -6.04
C VAL A 32 0.31 3.46 -6.35
N THR A 33 -0.19 4.13 -7.38
CA THR A 33 0.15 5.52 -7.72
C THR A 33 -1.10 6.35 -7.95
N ARG A 34 -0.91 7.66 -8.20
CA ARG A 34 -1.99 8.58 -8.57
C ARG A 34 -2.80 8.12 -9.79
N SER A 35 -2.23 7.33 -10.72
CA SER A 35 -2.98 6.81 -11.88
C SER A 35 -4.09 5.84 -11.47
N ASP A 36 -3.95 5.19 -10.32
CA ASP A 36 -4.95 4.29 -9.72
C ASP A 36 -6.06 5.08 -9.00
N LYS A 37 -6.13 6.39 -9.24
CA LYS A 37 -7.11 7.33 -8.67
C LYS A 37 -7.06 7.39 -7.15
N ILE A 38 -5.88 7.21 -6.57
CA ILE A 38 -5.65 7.40 -5.14
C ILE A 38 -5.40 8.88 -4.79
N ASN A 39 -5.94 9.35 -3.67
CA ASN A 39 -5.86 10.73 -3.20
C ASN A 39 -5.67 10.80 -1.68
N LEU A 40 -4.49 11.26 -1.25
CA LEU A 40 -4.05 11.37 0.14
C LEU A 40 -4.29 10.07 0.94
N PRO A 41 -3.62 8.96 0.58
CA PRO A 41 -3.71 7.72 1.36
C PRO A 41 -3.15 7.91 2.76
N VAL A 42 -3.84 7.39 3.77
CA VAL A 42 -3.46 7.54 5.19
C VAL A 42 -3.42 6.23 5.96
N SER A 43 -4.04 5.17 5.44
CA SER A 43 -4.01 3.86 6.07
C SER A 43 -3.91 2.77 5.02
N VAL A 44 -3.17 1.70 5.33
CA VAL A 44 -3.03 0.54 4.47
C VAL A 44 -3.15 -0.72 5.30
N SER A 45 -3.88 -1.70 4.78
CA SER A 45 -4.02 -3.03 5.38
C SER A 45 -3.86 -4.10 4.32
N TYR A 46 -3.33 -5.26 4.72
CA TYR A 46 -3.19 -6.42 3.86
C TYR A 46 -4.14 -7.53 4.28
N ASN A 47 -5.06 -7.89 3.39
CA ASN A 47 -5.94 -9.04 3.54
C ASN A 47 -5.27 -10.28 2.95
N ARG A 48 -4.79 -11.18 3.81
CA ARG A 48 -4.13 -12.42 3.39
C ARG A 48 -5.06 -13.39 2.68
N ASN A 49 -6.35 -13.42 3.03
CA ASN A 49 -7.31 -14.38 2.47
C ASN A 49 -7.59 -14.10 0.99
N THR A 50 -7.62 -12.83 0.61
CA THR A 50 -7.90 -12.41 -0.77
C THR A 50 -6.66 -11.91 -1.51
N ALA A 51 -5.48 -12.01 -0.89
CA ALA A 51 -4.23 -11.40 -1.36
C ALA A 51 -4.44 -9.95 -1.82
N SER A 52 -5.10 -9.13 -1.00
CA SER A 52 -5.51 -7.77 -1.38
C SER A 52 -4.95 -6.71 -0.45
N ILE A 53 -4.62 -5.53 -1.00
CA ILE A 53 -4.25 -4.34 -0.25
C ILE A 53 -5.44 -3.40 -0.23
N ILE A 54 -5.80 -2.97 0.97
CA ILE A 54 -6.92 -2.09 1.25
C ILE A 54 -6.34 -0.75 1.70
N VAL A 55 -6.69 0.33 1.03
CA VAL A 55 -6.13 1.66 1.26
C VAL A 55 -7.22 2.67 1.60
N GLY A 56 -7.11 3.26 2.79
CA GLY A 56 -7.94 4.37 3.24
C GLY A 56 -7.37 5.71 2.80
N GLN A 57 -8.27 6.66 2.52
CA GLN A 57 -7.95 7.95 1.89
C GLN A 57 -8.68 9.08 2.63
N THR A 58 -8.05 10.24 2.76
CA THR A 58 -8.64 11.36 3.51
C THR A 58 -9.51 12.28 2.65
N MET A 59 -9.23 12.34 1.34
CA MET A 59 -9.93 13.24 0.39
C MET A 59 -10.78 12.48 -0.64
N SER A 60 -11.11 11.22 -0.34
CA SER A 60 -12.01 10.40 -1.12
C SER A 60 -12.91 9.60 -0.16
N THR A 61 -14.19 9.47 -0.48
CA THR A 61 -15.12 8.62 0.26
C THR A 61 -14.91 7.13 -0.02
N ASN A 62 -14.07 6.79 -1.00
CA ASN A 62 -13.90 5.42 -1.48
C ASN A 62 -12.65 4.78 -0.86
N ILE A 63 -12.76 3.49 -0.56
CA ILE A 63 -11.61 2.65 -0.18
C ILE A 63 -11.05 2.03 -1.46
N LEU A 64 -9.74 2.15 -1.69
CA LEU A 64 -9.10 1.47 -2.80
C LEU A 64 -8.75 0.03 -2.39
N VAL A 65 -9.14 -0.94 -3.22
CA VAL A 65 -8.77 -2.35 -3.04
C VAL A 65 -8.05 -2.83 -4.28
N ILE A 66 -6.79 -3.25 -4.13
CA ILE A 66 -6.00 -3.85 -5.20
C ILE A 66 -5.66 -5.30 -4.85
N LYS A 67 -5.67 -6.19 -5.85
CA LYS A 67 -5.18 -7.56 -5.68
C LYS A 67 -3.69 -7.60 -6.00
N VAL A 68 -2.92 -8.19 -5.10
CA VAL A 68 -1.51 -8.49 -5.30
C VAL A 68 -1.46 -9.83 -6.06
N LYS A 69 -0.86 -9.82 -7.25
CA LYS A 69 -0.65 -11.04 -8.06
C LYS A 69 0.62 -11.75 -7.63
#